data_AF-F8D5D4-F1
#
_entry.id   AF-F8D5D4-F1
#
_cell.length_a   1.000
_cell.length_b   1.000
_cell.length_c   1.000
_cell.angle_alpha   90.00
_cell.angle_beta   90.00
_cell.angle_gamma   90.00
#
_symmetry.space_group_name_H-M   'P 1'
#
loop_
_entity.id
_entity.type
_entity.pdbx_description
1 polymer ?
#
loop_
_entity_poly.entity_id
_entity_poly.type
_entity_poly.pdbx_seq_one_letter_code
_entity_poly.pdbx_strand_id
1 'polypeptide(L)'
;MSNANADSVDDTYTESQVIMTAVKIIAPFTLTYGLFLVFHGADTPGGSFQGGTIVGVTILMLAFAFGIEPTRQWLRNGVLVGLATGGVAIFAGVGLAMMALGGNFLEYDRIYYVLGHKQKWGLEAIEVGGVSLIVSSVIVTLFFAMAAGFSPQDRSGTGGLEPTDSPATDSRAAEAEAEVSDDD
;
A
#
# COMPACT_ATOMS: atom_id res chain seq x y z
N MET A 1 -4.68 21.29 42.03
CA MET A 1 -5.65 20.65 41.11
C MET A 1 -5.41 21.17 39.71
N SER A 2 -4.90 20.34 38.82
CA SER A 2 -5.41 20.14 37.44
C SER A 2 -4.38 19.30 36.72
N ASN A 3 -4.80 18.07 36.41
CA ASN A 3 -4.04 17.03 35.77
C ASN A 3 -4.13 17.26 34.26
N ALA A 4 -3.01 17.34 33.56
CA ALA A 4 -2.99 17.31 32.11
C ALA A 4 -1.89 16.32 31.68
N ASN A 5 -2.11 15.04 32.01
CA ASN A 5 -1.59 13.97 31.18
C ASN A 5 -2.24 14.17 29.81
N ALA A 6 -1.53 14.82 28.90
CA ALA A 6 -1.85 14.77 27.49
C ALA A 6 -1.79 13.29 27.10
N ASP A 7 -2.93 12.77 26.65
CA ASP A 7 -3.11 11.41 26.17
C ASP A 7 -1.93 11.01 25.28
N SER A 8 -1.07 10.14 25.81
CA SER A 8 -0.16 9.36 25.00
C SER A 8 -1.07 8.55 24.09
N VAL A 9 -1.14 8.95 22.81
CA VAL A 9 -1.68 8.12 21.75
C VAL A 9 -1.01 6.77 21.93
N ASP A 10 -1.81 5.79 22.35
CA ASP A 10 -1.40 4.42 22.59
C ASP A 10 -0.87 3.89 21.25
N ASP A 11 0.45 3.98 21.05
CA ASP A 11 1.14 3.27 19.99
C ASP A 11 0.93 1.78 20.29
N THR A 12 -0.17 1.21 19.79
CA THR A 12 -0.54 -0.21 19.90
C THR A 12 0.47 -1.13 19.17
N TYR A 13 1.68 -0.64 18.85
CA TYR A 13 2.82 -1.40 18.42
C TYR A 13 3.73 -1.65 19.62
N THR A 14 3.44 -2.72 20.38
CA THR A 14 4.45 -3.24 21.30
C THR A 14 5.61 -3.79 20.47
N GLU A 15 6.71 -3.04 20.37
CA GLU A 15 7.94 -3.46 19.70
C GLU A 15 8.43 -4.78 20.32
N SER A 16 8.11 -5.90 19.68
CA SER A 16 8.60 -7.20 20.14
C SER A 16 9.99 -7.45 19.56
N GLN A 17 11.01 -7.37 20.42
CA GLN A 17 12.40 -7.67 20.06
C GLN A 17 12.55 -9.06 19.42
N VAL A 18 11.73 -10.02 19.85
CA VAL A 18 11.69 -11.38 19.27
C VAL A 18 11.17 -11.34 17.84
N ILE A 19 10.07 -10.64 17.58
CA ILE A 19 9.48 -10.51 16.23
C ILE A 19 10.44 -9.77 15.31
N MET A 20 11.00 -8.63 15.75
CA MET A 20 11.95 -7.85 14.96
C MET A 20 13.18 -8.69 14.57
N THR A 21 13.74 -9.43 15.52
CA THR A 21 14.90 -10.30 15.26
C THR A 21 14.55 -11.44 14.30
N ALA A 22 13.41 -12.11 14.51
CA ALA A 22 12.95 -13.18 13.63
C ALA A 22 12.72 -12.67 12.20
N VAL A 23 12.06 -11.53 12.04
CA VAL A 23 11.80 -10.94 10.72
C VAL A 23 13.08 -10.52 10.01
N LYS A 24 14.07 -9.94 10.71
CA LYS A 24 15.39 -9.62 10.12
C LYS A 24 16.08 -10.86 9.54
N ILE A 25 15.93 -12.00 10.19
CA ILE A 25 16.54 -13.25 9.74
C ILE A 25 15.72 -13.85 8.59
N ILE A 26 14.39 -13.90 8.71
CA ILE A 26 13.50 -14.62 7.79
C ILE A 26 13.27 -13.87 6.47
N ALA A 27 13.12 -12.53 6.52
CA ALA A 27 12.83 -11.69 5.36
C ALA A 27 13.76 -11.91 4.15
N PRO A 28 15.10 -11.97 4.29
CA PRO A 28 15.96 -12.22 3.14
C PRO A 28 15.71 -13.60 2.50
N PHE A 29 15.38 -14.63 3.29
CA PHE A 29 15.09 -15.96 2.75
C PHE A 29 13.73 -16.00 2.04
N THR A 30 12.69 -15.40 2.62
CA THR A 30 11.35 -15.36 1.99
C THR A 30 11.37 -14.51 0.73
N LEU A 31 12.06 -13.37 0.73
CA LEU A 31 12.23 -12.54 -0.45
C LEU A 31 12.98 -13.29 -1.56
N THR A 32 14.09 -13.94 -1.22
CA THR A 32 14.90 -14.73 -2.17
C THR A 32 14.09 -15.88 -2.76
N TYR A 33 13.33 -16.60 -1.92
CA TYR A 33 12.47 -17.69 -2.37
C TYR A 33 11.33 -17.18 -3.28
N GLY A 34 10.70 -16.06 -2.92
CA GLY A 34 9.69 -15.41 -3.76
C GLY A 34 10.23 -15.02 -5.13
N LEU A 35 11.42 -14.40 -5.17
CA LEU A 35 12.10 -14.05 -6.43
C LEU A 35 12.51 -15.31 -7.23
N PHE A 36 12.97 -16.36 -6.57
CA PHE A 36 13.27 -17.64 -7.22
C PHE A 36 12.04 -18.20 -7.94
N LEU A 37 10.87 -18.21 -7.29
CA LEU A 37 9.61 -18.66 -7.89
C LEU A 37 9.13 -17.75 -9.03
N VAL A 38 9.39 -16.44 -8.94
CA VAL A 38 9.10 -15.51 -10.05
C VAL A 38 9.95 -15.85 -11.28
N PHE A 39 11.26 -16.06 -11.10
CA PHE A 39 12.17 -16.31 -12.23
C PHE A 39 12.11 -17.74 -12.79
N HIS A 40 11.68 -18.72 -12.00
CA HIS A 40 11.63 -20.14 -12.40
C HIS A 40 10.19 -20.66 -12.55
N GLY A 41 9.21 -19.76 -12.63
CA GLY A 41 7.80 -20.11 -12.72
C GLY A 41 7.45 -20.97 -13.93
N ALA A 42 8.11 -20.75 -15.07
CA ALA A 42 7.88 -21.49 -16.30
C ALA A 42 8.30 -22.98 -16.23
N ASP A 43 9.22 -23.34 -15.32
CA ASP A 43 9.83 -24.69 -15.25
C ASP A 43 9.46 -25.47 -13.98
N THR A 44 8.76 -24.87 -13.01
CA THR A 44 8.53 -25.46 -11.67
C THR A 44 7.06 -25.42 -11.25
N PRO A 45 6.57 -26.36 -10.40
CA PRO A 45 5.27 -26.25 -9.76
C PRO A 45 5.22 -25.02 -8.85
N GLY A 46 4.57 -23.97 -9.34
CA GLY A 46 4.66 -22.63 -8.79
C GLY A 46 4.67 -21.62 -9.93
N GLY A 47 4.76 -20.32 -9.63
CA GLY A 47 4.77 -19.32 -10.70
C GLY A 47 4.88 -17.89 -10.21
N SER A 48 4.95 -16.97 -11.17
CA SER A 48 5.01 -15.52 -10.93
C SER A 48 3.90 -14.99 -10.01
N PHE A 49 2.72 -15.60 -10.03
CA PHE A 49 1.64 -15.26 -9.10
C PHE A 49 1.99 -15.59 -7.64
N GLN A 50 2.41 -16.84 -7.38
CA GLN A 50 2.74 -17.28 -6.03
C GLN A 50 4.02 -16.60 -5.53
N GLY A 51 5.04 -16.51 -6.39
CA GLY A 51 6.28 -15.79 -6.10
C GLY A 51 6.04 -14.30 -5.82
N GLY A 52 5.25 -13.63 -6.65
CA GLY A 52 4.83 -12.25 -6.43
C GLY A 52 4.05 -12.05 -5.14
N THR A 53 3.22 -13.03 -4.76
CA THR A 53 2.53 -13.02 -3.47
C THR A 53 3.51 -13.11 -2.30
N ILE A 54 4.50 -14.00 -2.36
CA ILE A 54 5.53 -14.15 -1.32
C ILE A 54 6.39 -12.89 -1.20
N VAL A 55 6.73 -12.25 -2.32
CA VAL A 55 7.40 -10.94 -2.32
C VAL A 55 6.55 -9.90 -1.60
N GLY A 56 5.26 -9.81 -1.94
CA GLY A 56 4.32 -8.89 -1.27
C GLY A 56 4.19 -9.16 0.23
N VAL A 57 3.98 -10.42 0.63
CA VAL A 57 3.86 -10.81 2.04
C VAL A 57 5.16 -10.57 2.82
N THR A 58 6.33 -10.68 2.18
CA THR A 58 7.60 -10.32 2.82
C THR A 58 7.64 -8.83 3.20
N ILE A 59 7.08 -7.96 2.35
CA ILE A 59 6.91 -6.53 2.68
C ILE A 59 5.93 -6.34 3.85
N LEU A 60 4.81 -7.06 3.87
CA LEU A 60 3.85 -7.02 4.99
C LEU A 60 4.52 -7.44 6.30
N MET A 61 5.35 -8.49 6.27
CA MET A 61 6.09 -8.96 7.43
C MET A 61 7.04 -7.89 7.96
N LEU A 62 7.72 -7.14 7.08
CA LEU A 62 8.52 -5.98 7.48
C LEU A 62 7.64 -4.87 8.07
N ALA A 63 6.47 -4.59 7.50
CA ALA A 63 5.53 -3.60 8.03
C ALA A 63 5.03 -3.95 9.44
N PHE A 64 4.76 -5.23 9.73
CA PHE A 64 4.39 -5.66 11.08
C PHE A 64 5.54 -5.60 12.08
N ALA A 65 6.78 -5.84 11.65
CA ALA A 65 7.94 -5.82 12.54
C ALA A 65 8.48 -4.42 12.83
N PHE A 66 8.39 -3.50 11.87
CA PHE A 66 9.03 -2.18 11.93
C PHE A 66 8.04 -1.01 11.86
N GLY A 67 6.74 -1.30 11.83
CA GLY A 67 5.67 -0.30 11.76
C GLY A 67 5.11 -0.12 10.35
N ILE A 68 3.79 0.01 10.27
CA ILE A 68 3.05 0.15 9.01
C ILE A 68 3.31 1.50 8.36
N GLU A 69 3.23 2.58 9.12
CA GLU A 69 3.38 3.95 8.59
C GLU A 69 4.81 4.23 8.07
N PRO A 70 5.90 3.88 8.80
CA PRO A 70 7.25 3.97 8.25
C PRO A 70 7.44 3.17 6.96
N THR A 71 6.87 1.96 6.89
CA THR A 71 6.97 1.09 5.71
C THR A 71 6.19 1.64 4.53
N ARG A 72 5.03 2.26 4.78
CA ARG A 72 4.22 2.97 3.76
C ARG A 72 4.95 4.19 3.21
N GLN A 73 5.63 4.94 4.06
CA GLN A 73 6.42 6.10 3.62
C GLN A 73 7.65 5.67 2.81
N TRP A 74 8.27 4.56 3.19
CA TRP A 74 9.34 3.92 2.41
C TRP A 74 8.83 3.47 1.03
N LEU A 75 7.66 2.81 0.98
CA LEU A 75 6.97 2.42 -0.24
C LEU A 75 6.05 3.53 -0.75
N ARG A 76 6.67 4.57 -1.32
CA ARG A 76 5.96 5.66 -2.01
C ARG A 76 4.82 5.11 -2.85
N ASN A 77 3.60 5.62 -2.67
CA ASN A 77 2.40 5.14 -3.36
C ASN A 77 2.58 5.08 -4.89
N GLY A 78 3.32 6.05 -5.46
CA GLY A 78 3.64 6.07 -6.89
C GLY A 78 4.46 4.86 -7.38
N VAL A 79 5.29 4.24 -6.53
CA VAL A 79 6.03 3.01 -6.86
C VAL A 79 5.06 1.84 -6.96
N LEU A 80 4.15 1.67 -6.00
CA LEU A 80 3.16 0.59 -6.04
C LEU A 80 2.25 0.73 -7.25
N VAL A 81 1.69 1.92 -7.46
CA VAL A 81 0.88 2.20 -8.66
C VAL A 81 1.69 1.95 -9.93
N GLY A 82 2.94 2.44 -9.99
CA GLY A 82 3.85 2.24 -11.12
C GLY A 82 4.14 0.78 -11.40
N LEU A 83 4.33 -0.06 -10.38
CA LEU A 83 4.50 -1.50 -10.51
C LEU A 83 3.24 -2.18 -11.08
N ALA A 84 2.06 -1.82 -10.58
CA ALA A 84 0.80 -2.37 -11.08
C ALA A 84 0.55 -1.94 -12.54
N THR A 85 0.63 -0.65 -12.84
CA THR A 85 0.41 -0.14 -14.20
C THR A 85 1.50 -0.60 -15.16
N GLY A 86 2.75 -0.67 -14.70
CA GLY A 86 3.88 -1.17 -15.47
C GLY A 86 3.72 -2.64 -15.82
N GLY A 87 3.29 -3.47 -14.88
CA GLY A 87 2.99 -4.88 -15.14
C GLY A 87 1.83 -5.06 -16.12
N VAL A 88 0.76 -4.27 -16.01
CA VAL A 88 -0.35 -4.26 -16.98
C VAL A 88 0.14 -3.83 -18.37
N ALA A 89 0.97 -2.79 -18.44
CA ALA A 89 1.54 -2.29 -19.69
C ALA A 89 2.45 -3.33 -20.36
N ILE A 90 3.27 -4.05 -19.60
CA ILE A 90 4.11 -5.14 -20.11
C ILE A 90 3.24 -6.29 -20.63
N PHE A 91 2.23 -6.71 -19.86
CA PHE A 91 1.29 -7.76 -20.27
C PHE A 91 0.60 -7.42 -21.59
N ALA A 92 0.02 -6.21 -21.68
CA ALA A 92 -0.63 -5.74 -22.89
C ALA A 92 0.36 -5.57 -24.04
N GLY A 93 1.54 -4.99 -23.78
CA GLY A 93 2.58 -4.75 -24.78
C GLY A 93 3.10 -6.02 -25.43
N VAL A 94 3.38 -7.07 -24.64
CA VAL A 94 3.81 -8.36 -25.18
C VAL A 94 2.71 -8.99 -26.04
N GLY A 95 1.46 -8.98 -25.58
CA GLY A 95 0.35 -9.53 -26.37
C GLY A 95 0.08 -8.76 -27.66
N LEU A 96 0.16 -7.43 -27.64
CA LEU A 96 0.04 -6.58 -28.84
C LEU A 96 1.23 -6.80 -29.79
N ALA A 97 2.44 -7.02 -29.26
CA ALA A 97 3.59 -7.36 -30.09
C ALA A 97 3.38 -8.68 -30.85
N MET A 98 2.73 -9.69 -30.25
CA MET A 98 2.40 -10.95 -30.95
C MET A 98 1.42 -10.71 -32.09
N MET A 99 0.44 -9.84 -31.89
CA MET A 99 -0.50 -9.44 -32.94
C MET A 99 0.19 -8.67 -34.07
N ALA A 100 1.14 -7.79 -33.75
CA ALA A 100 1.94 -7.07 -34.75
C ALA A 100 2.81 -8.02 -35.60
N LEU A 101 3.21 -9.16 -35.05
CA LEU A 101 3.91 -10.25 -35.77
C LEU A 101 2.96 -11.14 -36.59
N GLY A 102 1.66 -10.81 -36.64
CA GLY A 102 0.62 -11.51 -37.38
C GLY A 102 0.07 -12.77 -36.71
N GLY A 103 0.28 -12.92 -35.39
CA GLY A 103 -0.36 -13.94 -34.56
C GLY A 103 -1.61 -13.44 -33.85
N ASN A 104 -2.20 -14.28 -33.01
CA ASN A 104 -3.20 -13.87 -32.04
C ASN A 104 -2.56 -13.27 -30.78
N PHE A 105 -3.37 -12.64 -29.94
CA PHE A 105 -2.94 -12.11 -28.65
C PHE A 105 -2.35 -13.25 -27.79
N LEU A 106 -1.11 -13.07 -27.32
CA LEU A 106 -0.33 -14.06 -26.56
C LEU A 106 0.00 -15.37 -27.32
N GLU A 107 -0.06 -15.36 -28.65
CA GLU A 107 0.37 -16.51 -29.47
C GLU A 107 1.91 -16.52 -29.60
N TYR A 108 2.58 -17.03 -28.57
CA TYR A 108 4.03 -17.00 -28.46
C TYR A 108 4.77 -17.89 -29.48
N ASP A 109 4.10 -18.85 -30.12
CA ASP A 109 4.70 -19.67 -31.19
C ASP A 109 5.26 -18.80 -32.32
N ARG A 110 4.64 -17.64 -32.56
CA ARG A 110 5.07 -16.69 -33.58
C ARG A 110 6.42 -16.04 -33.30
N ILE A 111 6.83 -15.93 -32.04
CA ILE A 111 8.19 -15.49 -31.68
C ILE A 111 9.23 -16.43 -32.29
N TYR A 112 9.00 -17.74 -32.25
CA TYR A 112 9.93 -18.71 -32.81
C TYR A 112 10.01 -18.60 -34.33
N TYR A 113 8.86 -18.50 -35.00
CA TYR A 113 8.81 -18.43 -36.46
C TYR A 113 9.43 -17.14 -37.03
N VAL A 114 9.30 -16.00 -36.34
CA VAL A 114 9.77 -14.71 -36.87
C VAL A 114 11.16 -14.32 -36.37
N LEU A 115 11.47 -14.59 -35.09
CA LEU A 115 12.70 -14.12 -34.45
C LEU A 115 13.69 -15.26 -34.12
N GLY A 116 13.29 -16.54 -34.28
CA GLY A 116 14.11 -17.68 -33.92
C GLY A 116 14.32 -17.87 -32.41
N HIS A 117 13.65 -17.08 -31.57
CA HIS A 117 13.71 -17.21 -30.12
C HIS A 117 12.73 -18.27 -29.63
N LYS A 118 13.07 -18.96 -28.55
CA LYS A 118 12.16 -19.92 -27.91
C LYS A 118 10.94 -19.17 -27.35
N GLN A 119 9.74 -19.72 -27.55
CA GLN A 119 8.48 -19.23 -26.97
C GLN A 119 8.59 -18.93 -25.47
N LYS A 120 9.39 -19.72 -24.74
CA LYS A 120 9.69 -19.55 -23.32
C LYS A 120 10.02 -18.10 -22.92
N TRP A 121 10.77 -17.37 -23.74
CA TRP A 121 11.14 -15.98 -23.44
C TRP A 121 9.95 -15.03 -23.43
N GLY A 122 8.95 -15.26 -24.28
CA GLY A 122 7.70 -14.46 -24.28
C GLY A 122 6.85 -14.72 -23.04
N LEU A 123 6.80 -15.98 -22.60
CA LEU A 123 6.09 -16.40 -21.39
C LEU A 123 6.78 -15.85 -20.14
N GLU A 124 8.09 -16.02 -20.02
CA GLU A 124 8.89 -15.47 -18.90
C GLU A 124 8.79 -13.94 -18.82
N ALA A 125 8.78 -13.24 -19.97
CA ALA A 125 8.62 -11.78 -19.98
C ALA A 125 7.30 -11.33 -19.35
N ILE A 126 6.20 -12.02 -19.64
CA ILE A 126 4.90 -11.72 -19.05
C ILE A 126 4.82 -12.14 -17.58
N GLU A 127 5.37 -13.30 -17.23
CA GLU A 127 5.32 -13.78 -15.87
C GLU A 127 6.17 -12.91 -14.94
N VAL A 128 7.43 -12.67 -15.31
CA VAL A 128 8.37 -11.87 -14.51
C VAL A 128 8.01 -10.39 -14.59
N GLY A 129 7.85 -9.83 -15.79
CA GLY A 129 7.65 -8.39 -15.99
C GLY A 129 6.20 -7.93 -15.86
N GLY A 130 5.22 -8.81 -16.08
CA GLY A 130 3.81 -8.47 -16.02
C GLY A 130 3.18 -8.90 -14.70
N VAL A 131 2.89 -10.20 -14.59
CA VAL A 131 2.09 -10.79 -13.52
C VAL A 131 2.73 -10.58 -12.15
N SER A 132 4.03 -10.82 -11.99
CA SER A 132 4.68 -10.69 -10.68
C SER A 132 4.59 -9.27 -10.10
N LEU A 133 4.78 -8.24 -10.95
CA LEU A 133 4.72 -6.84 -10.55
C LEU A 133 3.31 -6.44 -10.12
N ILE A 134 2.30 -6.87 -10.90
CA ILE A 134 0.88 -6.64 -10.57
C ILE A 134 0.56 -7.27 -9.22
N VAL A 135 0.90 -8.55 -9.05
CA VAL A 135 0.51 -9.30 -7.85
C VAL A 135 1.19 -8.73 -6.60
N SER A 136 2.52 -8.51 -6.62
CA SER A 136 3.21 -7.91 -5.48
C SER A 136 2.67 -6.53 -5.15
N SER A 137 2.42 -5.69 -6.16
CA SER A 137 1.85 -4.35 -5.95
C SER A 137 0.46 -4.41 -5.33
N VAL A 138 -0.43 -5.25 -5.87
CA VAL A 138 -1.81 -5.38 -5.39
C VAL A 138 -1.84 -5.89 -3.95
N ILE A 139 -1.04 -6.90 -3.61
CA ILE A 139 -0.98 -7.42 -2.22
C ILE A 139 -0.57 -6.33 -1.24
N VAL A 140 0.48 -5.57 -1.56
CA VAL A 140 0.97 -4.48 -0.70
C VAL A 140 -0.03 -3.32 -0.63
N THR A 141 -0.63 -2.95 -1.76
CA THR A 141 -1.61 -1.87 -1.83
C THR A 141 -2.87 -2.21 -1.06
N LEU A 142 -3.39 -3.45 -1.21
CA LEU A 142 -4.54 -3.93 -0.46
C LEU A 142 -4.26 -3.94 1.04
N PHE A 143 -3.07 -4.36 1.46
CA PHE A 143 -2.66 -4.30 2.86
C PHE A 143 -2.73 -2.87 3.42
N PHE A 144 -2.12 -1.90 2.75
CA PHE A 144 -2.15 -0.51 3.22
C PHE A 144 -3.55 0.10 3.15
N ALA A 145 -4.35 -0.26 2.14
CA ALA A 145 -5.74 0.20 2.04
C ALA A 145 -6.59 -0.32 3.21
N MET A 146 -6.40 -1.58 3.62
CA MET A 146 -7.08 -2.13 4.79
C MET A 146 -6.55 -1.53 6.10
N ALA A 147 -5.23 -1.35 6.22
CA ALA A 147 -4.61 -0.79 7.41
C ALA A 147 -4.99 0.68 7.68
N ALA A 148 -5.31 1.46 6.63
CA ALA A 148 -5.73 2.84 6.76
C ALA A 148 -7.12 3.00 7.42
N GLY A 149 -7.98 1.96 7.39
CA GLY A 149 -9.35 2.02 7.90
C GLY A 149 -10.26 2.98 7.10
N PHE A 150 -11.58 2.89 7.33
CA PHE A 150 -12.54 3.83 6.74
C PHE A 150 -12.68 5.05 7.64
N SER A 151 -12.15 6.21 7.23
CA SER A 151 -12.45 7.48 7.89
C SER A 151 -13.80 8.02 7.37
N PRO A 152 -14.83 8.25 8.21
CA PRO A 152 -16.16 8.68 7.76
C PRO A 152 -16.26 10.07 7.09
N GLN A 153 -15.15 10.77 6.80
CA GLN A 153 -15.16 12.14 6.30
C GLN A 153 -15.58 12.27 4.82
N ASP A 154 -15.67 11.17 4.07
CA ASP A 154 -16.12 11.17 2.66
C ASP A 154 -17.66 11.13 2.49
N ARG A 155 -18.41 11.48 3.54
CA ARG A 155 -19.84 11.83 3.43
C ARG A 155 -20.05 13.34 3.47
N SER A 156 -19.44 14.09 2.55
CA SER A 156 -19.92 15.44 2.23
C SER A 156 -20.90 15.40 1.06
N GLY A 157 -22.02 14.69 1.29
CA GLY A 157 -23.26 15.00 0.59
C GLY A 157 -23.72 16.37 1.06
N THR A 158 -23.71 17.33 0.15
CA THR A 158 -24.27 18.67 0.27
C THR A 158 -25.61 18.67 1.00
N GLY A 159 -25.67 19.27 2.20
CA GLY A 159 -26.92 19.33 2.96
C GLY A 159 -26.93 20.13 4.26
N GLY A 160 -25.94 20.98 4.53
CA GLY A 160 -25.94 21.86 5.69
C GLY A 160 -25.13 23.11 5.42
N LEU A 161 -25.79 24.17 4.97
CA LEU A 161 -25.22 25.50 4.95
C LEU A 161 -25.24 26.03 6.39
N GLU A 162 -24.07 26.30 6.97
CA GLU A 162 -23.95 27.36 7.96
C GLU A 162 -22.64 28.11 7.72
N PRO A 163 -22.69 29.34 7.18
CA PRO A 163 -21.52 30.20 7.11
C PRO A 163 -21.41 31.11 8.34
N THR A 164 -20.28 30.93 9.05
CA THR A 164 -19.31 31.96 9.49
C THR A 164 -19.69 33.11 10.44
N ASP A 165 -18.84 33.22 11.48
CA ASP A 165 -18.21 34.42 12.07
C ASP A 165 -19.10 35.44 12.83
N SER A 166 -18.69 36.12 13.92
CA SER A 166 -17.39 36.42 14.53
C SER A 166 -17.60 36.94 15.98
N PRO A 167 -16.56 37.06 16.83
CA PRO A 167 -16.68 37.53 18.22
C PRO A 167 -16.65 39.07 18.31
N ALA A 168 -17.68 39.66 18.94
CA ALA A 168 -17.69 41.08 19.29
C ALA A 168 -17.23 41.29 20.74
N THR A 169 -16.06 41.89 20.89
CA THR A 169 -15.64 42.61 22.10
C THR A 169 -16.36 43.95 22.13
N ASP A 170 -17.01 44.31 23.24
CA ASP A 170 -16.63 45.44 24.11
C ASP A 170 -17.79 45.97 24.98
N SER A 171 -17.42 46.38 26.20
CA SER A 171 -18.00 47.47 26.98
C SER A 171 -19.42 47.33 27.56
N ARG A 172 -19.56 46.68 28.73
CA ARG A 172 -20.41 47.14 29.86
C ARG A 172 -19.92 46.56 31.19
N ALA A 173 -18.91 47.20 31.77
CA ALA A 173 -18.70 47.18 33.21
C ALA A 173 -19.43 48.39 33.80
N ALA A 174 -20.56 48.14 34.48
CA ALA A 174 -21.19 48.94 35.53
C ALA A 174 -22.65 48.50 35.63
N GLU A 175 -23.14 48.28 36.87
CA GLU A 175 -24.47 47.76 37.24
C GLU A 175 -24.53 46.22 37.15
N ALA A 176 -24.50 45.41 38.21
CA ALA A 176 -24.80 45.62 39.61
C ALA A 176 -24.08 44.55 40.47
N GLU A 177 -22.98 44.94 41.12
CA GLU A 177 -22.49 44.27 42.34
C GLU A 177 -22.46 45.34 43.44
N ALA A 178 -23.63 45.57 44.02
CA ALA A 178 -23.81 46.25 45.29
C ALA A 178 -25.13 45.72 45.88
N GLU A 179 -25.13 45.45 47.19
CA GLU A 179 -26.11 44.68 47.98
C GLU A 179 -25.74 43.18 48.04
N VAL A 180 -25.24 42.61 49.13
CA VAL A 180 -25.61 42.77 50.55
C VAL A 180 -24.42 42.40 51.45
N SER A 181 -24.16 43.20 52.48
CA SER A 181 -23.32 42.88 53.65
C SER A 181 -24.17 43.16 54.89
N ASP A 182 -24.47 42.13 55.66
CA ASP A 182 -25.14 42.22 56.97
C ASP A 182 -24.11 42.47 58.08
N ASP A 183 -24.36 43.43 58.96
CA ASP A 183 -23.95 43.43 60.40
C ASP A 183 -24.53 44.68 61.11
N ASP A 184 -25.63 44.49 61.86
CA ASP A 184 -25.95 45.05 63.19
C ASP A 184 -27.38 44.63 63.64
#